data_AF-A0A7S2F012-F1
#
_entry.id   AF-A0A7S2F012-F1
#
_cell.length_a   1.000
_cell.length_b   1.000
_cell.length_c   1.000
_cell.angle_alpha   90.00
_cell.angle_beta   90.00
_cell.angle_gamma   90.00
#
_symmetry.space_group_name_H-M   'P 1'
#
loop_
_entity.id
_entity.type
_entity.pdbx_description
1 polymer ?
#
loop_
_entity_poly.entity_id
_entity_poly.type
_entity_poly.pdbx_seq_one_letter_code
_entity_poly.pdbx_strand_id
1 'polypeptide(L)'
;MNIVRDQGNCGSCWAEAATSTFEGQMEVNSTLMEELESLGKTDKKVPTTPTLSSQTVVSCTPNKKHCGGTGGCGGATVELAYDMVMANGGLPFAVEWGYAGSDETCRQDVFKNHRINMASYTVLPSNKASPLQEALVTSGGPIAVSVDATNWFMYSIGVYTDGVGDFTVNHAVTLMGYQMPEGQDKGWWDIKNSWGSYWGENGHIRIEMKANEQEHCGWDYRTHDGLACDGDPDKAWVCGTCGVLYDSSYPRGLHLVRA
;
A
#
# COMPACT_ATOMS: atom_id res chain seq x y z
N MET A 1 9.04 0.06 -11.02
CA MET A 1 8.47 -0.99 -10.16
C MET A 1 7.83 -2.10 -10.97
N ASN A 2 8.55 -3.21 -11.15
CA ASN A 2 8.22 -4.23 -12.18
C ASN A 2 7.36 -5.40 -11.69
N ILE A 3 7.09 -5.54 -10.39
CA ILE A 3 6.44 -6.74 -9.84
C ILE A 3 5.05 -6.39 -9.34
N VAL A 4 4.01 -6.84 -10.05
CA VAL A 4 2.63 -6.80 -9.55
C VAL A 4 2.40 -8.03 -8.67
N ARG A 5 1.95 -7.78 -7.44
CA ARG A 5 1.67 -8.81 -6.44
C ARG A 5 0.29 -9.43 -6.69
N ASP A 6 0.09 -10.65 -6.24
CA ASP A 6 -1.20 -11.34 -6.28
C ASP A 6 -1.54 -11.87 -4.88
N GLN A 7 -2.47 -11.21 -4.22
CA GLN A 7 -2.90 -11.56 -2.87
C GLN A 7 -3.78 -12.82 -2.83
N GLY A 8 -4.32 -13.25 -3.97
CA GLY A 8 -5.30 -14.34 -4.06
C GLY A 8 -6.55 -14.07 -3.22
N ASN A 9 -7.02 -15.10 -2.51
CA ASN A 9 -8.23 -15.04 -1.67
C ASN A 9 -7.96 -14.57 -0.23
N CYS A 10 -6.73 -14.17 0.09
CA CYS A 10 -6.37 -13.64 1.39
C CYS A 10 -6.68 -12.14 1.45
N GLY A 11 -7.33 -11.67 2.51
CA GLY A 11 -7.57 -10.24 2.79
C GLY A 11 -6.30 -9.52 3.26
N SER A 12 -5.22 -9.62 2.50
CA SER A 12 -3.87 -9.14 2.80
C SER A 12 -3.47 -7.90 1.99
N CYS A 13 -4.42 -7.20 1.38
CA CYS A 13 -4.14 -5.99 0.60
C CYS A 13 -3.32 -4.96 1.38
N TRP A 14 -3.57 -4.81 2.68
CA TRP A 14 -2.80 -3.99 3.60
C TRP A 14 -1.31 -4.37 3.67
N ALA A 15 -1.02 -5.68 3.71
CA ALA A 15 0.34 -6.20 3.73
C ALA A 15 1.02 -6.03 2.37
N GLU A 16 0.30 -6.31 1.27
CA GLU A 16 0.82 -6.16 -0.10
C GLU A 16 1.07 -4.69 -0.47
N ALA A 17 0.19 -3.77 -0.04
CA ALA A 17 0.35 -2.33 -0.22
C ALA A 17 1.53 -1.80 0.60
N ALA A 18 1.62 -2.15 1.89
CA ALA A 18 2.76 -1.76 2.73
C ALA A 18 4.09 -2.24 2.11
N THR A 19 4.14 -3.50 1.67
CA THR A 19 5.34 -4.11 1.09
C THR A 19 5.69 -3.48 -0.26
N SER A 20 4.71 -3.23 -1.13
CA SER A 20 4.90 -2.56 -2.41
C SER A 20 5.43 -1.13 -2.24
N THR A 21 4.91 -0.40 -1.25
CA THR A 21 5.41 0.95 -0.92
C THR A 21 6.88 0.92 -0.50
N PHE A 22 7.29 -0.04 0.34
CA PHE A 22 8.70 -0.23 0.69
C PHE A 22 9.56 -0.48 -0.54
N GLU A 23 9.18 -1.44 -1.39
CA GLU A 23 9.92 -1.79 -2.61
C GLU A 23 10.04 -0.59 -3.55
N GLY A 24 9.01 0.24 -3.64
CA GLY A 24 9.03 1.43 -4.49
C GLY A 24 9.98 2.50 -4.01
N GLN A 25 9.98 2.75 -2.70
CA GLN A 25 10.93 3.69 -2.11
C GLN A 25 12.37 3.15 -2.12
N MET A 26 12.55 1.83 -2.02
CA MET A 26 13.86 1.21 -2.23
C MET A 26 14.38 1.48 -3.65
N GLU A 27 13.54 1.27 -4.67
CA GLU A 27 13.93 1.42 -6.09
C GLU A 27 14.43 2.82 -6.43
N VAL A 28 13.92 3.86 -5.77
CA VAL A 28 14.33 5.25 -6.01
C VAL A 28 15.41 5.75 -5.03
N ASN A 29 15.79 4.96 -4.03
CA ASN A 29 16.89 5.24 -3.12
C ASN A 29 18.19 4.62 -3.66
N SER A 30 18.96 5.40 -4.42
CA SER A 30 20.18 4.92 -5.08
C SER A 30 21.21 4.35 -4.11
N THR A 31 21.41 4.97 -2.95
CA THR A 31 22.37 4.48 -1.94
C THR A 31 21.95 3.12 -1.38
N LEU A 32 20.66 2.94 -1.09
CA LEU A 32 20.16 1.66 -0.62
C LEU A 32 20.27 0.58 -1.71
N MET A 33 19.98 0.93 -2.97
CA MET A 33 20.12 0.01 -4.10
C MET A 33 21.57 -0.45 -4.30
N GLU A 34 22.55 0.45 -4.18
CA GLU A 34 23.98 0.11 -4.25
C GLU A 34 24.38 -0.87 -3.11
N GLU A 35 23.87 -0.68 -1.91
CA GLU A 35 24.10 -1.62 -0.80
C GLU A 35 23.49 -2.99 -1.08
N LEU A 36 22.28 -3.04 -1.63
CA LEU A 36 21.59 -4.29 -1.99
C LEU A 36 22.30 -5.03 -3.13
N GLU A 37 22.81 -4.30 -4.12
CA GLU A 37 23.69 -4.82 -5.17
C GLU A 37 24.94 -5.47 -4.60
N SER A 38 25.57 -4.85 -3.60
CA SER A 38 26.77 -5.38 -2.95
C SER A 38 26.53 -6.71 -2.23
N LEU A 39 25.30 -6.95 -1.78
CA LEU A 39 24.87 -8.20 -1.15
C LEU A 39 24.47 -9.30 -2.15
N GLY A 40 24.56 -9.03 -3.46
CA GLY A 40 24.08 -9.94 -4.50
C GLY A 40 22.57 -10.13 -4.46
N LYS A 41 21.82 -9.15 -3.92
CA LYS A 41 20.36 -9.21 -3.82
C LYS A 41 19.65 -8.66 -5.06
N THR A 42 20.39 -8.03 -5.98
CA THR A 42 19.91 -7.55 -7.29
C THR A 42 20.76 -8.13 -8.41
N ASP A 43 20.18 -8.25 -9.61
CA ASP A 43 20.93 -8.66 -10.81
C ASP A 43 21.57 -7.43 -11.49
N LYS A 44 22.88 -7.47 -11.73
CA LYS A 44 23.62 -6.39 -12.42
C LYS A 44 23.18 -6.18 -13.89
N LYS A 45 22.49 -7.15 -14.49
CA LYS A 45 22.02 -7.11 -15.88
C LYS A 45 20.54 -6.78 -16.01
N VAL A 46 19.77 -6.98 -14.94
CA VAL A 46 18.36 -6.63 -14.84
C VAL A 46 18.16 -5.97 -13.48
N PRO A 47 18.10 -4.63 -13.39
CA PRO A 47 17.87 -3.96 -12.10
C PRO A 47 16.45 -4.30 -11.63
N THR A 48 16.32 -5.42 -10.91
CA THR A 48 15.12 -5.79 -10.20
C THR A 48 15.32 -5.40 -8.75
N THR A 49 14.42 -4.56 -8.23
CA THR A 49 14.33 -4.33 -6.79
C THR A 49 14.14 -5.68 -6.09
N PRO A 50 14.95 -6.00 -5.06
CA PRO A 50 14.76 -7.24 -4.33
C PRO A 50 13.38 -7.23 -3.68
N THR A 51 12.68 -8.36 -3.74
CA THR A 51 11.33 -8.45 -3.16
C THR A 51 11.36 -8.68 -1.66
N LEU A 52 10.43 -8.06 -0.96
CA LEU A 52 10.22 -8.20 0.48
C LEU A 52 9.09 -9.19 0.77
N SER A 53 9.16 -9.83 1.94
CA SER A 53 8.23 -10.86 2.39
C SER A 53 6.93 -10.25 2.91
N SER A 54 5.92 -10.09 2.06
CA SER A 54 4.57 -9.72 2.52
C SER A 54 3.97 -10.77 3.46
N GLN A 55 4.37 -12.04 3.35
CA GLN A 55 3.96 -13.09 4.30
C GLN A 55 4.41 -12.81 5.73
N THR A 56 5.60 -12.23 5.91
CA THR A 56 6.06 -11.81 7.24
C THR A 56 5.13 -10.76 7.81
N VAL A 57 4.65 -9.82 6.98
CA VAL A 57 3.65 -8.83 7.41
C VAL A 57 2.34 -9.48 7.81
N VAL A 58 1.78 -10.34 6.95
CA VAL A 58 0.52 -11.07 7.22
C VAL A 58 0.61 -11.87 8.53
N SER A 59 1.70 -12.62 8.72
CA SER A 59 1.80 -13.61 9.78
C SER A 59 2.24 -13.03 11.13
N CYS A 60 2.96 -11.90 11.14
CA CYS A 60 3.61 -11.38 12.34
C CYS A 60 3.04 -10.06 12.87
N THR A 61 2.07 -9.45 12.17
CA THR A 61 1.47 -8.17 12.63
C THR A 61 0.42 -8.40 13.70
N PRO A 62 0.59 -7.84 14.91
CA PRO A 62 -0.45 -7.89 15.93
C PRO A 62 -1.61 -6.94 15.57
N ASN A 63 -2.85 -7.43 15.62
CA ASN A 63 -4.05 -6.60 15.44
C ASN A 63 -5.00 -6.68 16.65
N LYS A 64 -4.54 -6.20 17.80
CA LYS A 64 -5.25 -6.37 19.08
C LYS A 64 -6.57 -5.59 19.19
N LYS A 65 -6.74 -4.57 18.37
CA LYS A 65 -7.95 -3.74 18.33
C LYS A 65 -8.80 -4.00 17.09
N HIS A 66 -8.55 -5.09 16.36
CA HIS A 66 -9.28 -5.43 15.15
C HIS A 66 -9.41 -4.26 14.14
N CYS A 67 -8.35 -3.46 14.01
CA CYS A 67 -8.29 -2.36 13.07
C CYS A 67 -8.38 -2.92 11.65
N GLY A 68 -9.41 -2.54 10.90
CA GLY A 68 -9.59 -2.98 9.52
C GLY A 68 -9.81 -4.49 9.33
N GLY A 69 -10.24 -5.20 10.38
CA GLY A 69 -10.46 -6.64 10.35
C GLY A 69 -9.78 -7.40 11.48
N THR A 70 -9.67 -8.73 11.36
CA THR A 70 -9.19 -9.61 12.45
C THR A 70 -7.69 -9.86 12.46
N GLY A 71 -6.92 -9.24 11.55
CA GLY A 71 -5.51 -9.55 11.29
C GLY A 71 -5.32 -10.62 10.23
N GLY A 72 -4.08 -10.75 9.74
CA GLY A 72 -3.73 -11.74 8.72
C GLY A 72 -4.55 -11.61 7.44
N CYS A 73 -5.13 -12.72 6.98
CA CYS A 73 -6.07 -12.75 5.85
C CYS A 73 -7.46 -12.20 6.18
N GLY A 74 -7.76 -11.92 7.45
CA GLY A 74 -9.00 -11.29 7.88
C GLY A 74 -8.99 -9.76 7.81
N GLY A 75 -7.93 -9.15 7.27
CA GLY A 75 -7.79 -7.69 7.13
C GLY A 75 -7.06 -7.03 8.29
N ALA A 76 -6.27 -6.01 7.97
CA ALA A 76 -5.68 -5.07 8.91
C ALA A 76 -5.35 -3.76 8.17
N THR A 77 -4.65 -2.83 8.82
CA THR A 77 -4.26 -1.55 8.22
C THR A 77 -2.77 -1.50 7.86
N VAL A 78 -2.41 -0.61 6.94
CA VAL A 78 -1.01 -0.41 6.51
C VAL A 78 -0.15 0.12 7.68
N GLU A 79 -0.72 0.95 8.54
CA GLU A 79 -0.07 1.51 9.72
C GLU A 79 0.34 0.40 10.69
N LEU A 80 -0.48 -0.63 10.87
CA LEU A 80 -0.11 -1.79 11.69
C LEU A 80 1.05 -2.60 11.06
N ALA A 81 1.10 -2.71 9.73
CA ALA A 81 2.25 -3.32 9.05
C ALA A 81 3.54 -2.54 9.34
N TYR A 82 3.46 -1.21 9.25
CA TYR A 82 4.54 -0.28 9.56
C TYR A 82 5.02 -0.40 11.02
N ASP A 83 4.10 -0.42 11.98
CA ASP A 83 4.43 -0.66 13.39
C ASP A 83 5.12 -2.01 13.60
N MET A 84 4.63 -3.07 12.94
CA MET A 84 5.25 -4.40 13.00
C MET A 84 6.68 -4.39 12.45
N VAL A 85 6.93 -3.74 11.32
CA VAL A 85 8.28 -3.65 10.73
C VAL A 85 9.24 -2.97 11.71
N MET A 86 8.85 -1.83 12.30
CA MET A 86 9.68 -1.14 13.28
C MET A 86 9.92 -1.98 14.54
N ALA A 87 8.87 -2.62 15.06
CA ALA A 87 8.94 -3.42 16.29
C ALA A 87 9.82 -4.67 16.15
N ASN A 88 9.81 -5.31 14.97
CA ASN A 88 10.64 -6.50 14.69
C ASN A 88 12.00 -6.16 14.07
N GLY A 89 12.32 -4.86 13.94
CA GLY A 89 13.61 -4.39 13.45
C GLY A 89 13.83 -4.61 11.95
N GLY A 90 12.77 -4.71 11.15
CA GLY A 90 12.81 -4.75 9.70
C GLY A 90 12.01 -5.89 9.06
N LEU A 91 11.75 -5.74 7.76
CA LEU A 91 11.06 -6.69 6.91
C LEU A 91 12.07 -7.57 6.13
N PRO A 92 12.05 -8.90 6.29
CA PRO A 92 12.90 -9.82 5.53
C PRO A 92 12.57 -9.84 4.04
N PHE A 93 13.52 -10.33 3.25
CA PHE A 93 13.32 -10.55 1.81
C PHE A 93 12.41 -11.76 1.55
N ALA A 94 11.69 -11.75 0.43
CA ALA A 94 10.76 -12.83 0.04
C ALA A 94 11.45 -14.18 -0.16
N VAL A 95 12.76 -14.20 -0.44
CA VAL A 95 13.57 -15.44 -0.50
C VAL A 95 13.67 -16.15 0.85
N GLU A 96 13.54 -15.41 1.96
CA GLU A 96 13.56 -15.98 3.31
C GLU A 96 12.18 -16.56 3.68
N TRP A 97 11.11 -15.95 3.19
CA TRP A 97 9.73 -16.41 3.37
C TRP A 97 8.81 -15.91 2.25
N GLY A 98 8.49 -16.80 1.31
CA GLY A 98 7.58 -16.52 0.20
C GLY A 98 6.12 -16.37 0.64
N TYR A 99 5.34 -15.67 -0.18
CA TYR A 99 3.91 -15.47 0.04
C TYR A 99 3.12 -16.78 -0.11
N ALA A 100 2.34 -17.10 0.91
CA ALA A 100 1.51 -18.32 0.98
C ALA A 100 0.03 -18.04 0.66
N GLY A 101 -0.44 -16.80 0.83
CA GLY A 101 -1.86 -16.48 0.66
C GLY A 101 -2.76 -17.06 1.74
N SER A 102 -2.21 -17.28 2.94
CA SER A 102 -2.89 -17.85 4.10
C SER A 102 -2.31 -17.30 5.40
N ASP A 103 -3.07 -17.45 6.49
CA ASP A 103 -2.59 -17.22 7.84
C ASP A 103 -1.59 -18.31 8.23
N GLU A 104 -0.35 -17.90 8.48
CA GLU A 104 0.72 -18.78 8.93
C GLU A 104 1.15 -18.37 10.34
N THR A 105 1.81 -19.30 11.06
CA THR A 105 2.42 -18.96 12.35
C THR A 105 3.64 -18.06 12.12
N CYS A 106 3.71 -16.92 12.80
CA CYS A 106 4.86 -16.02 12.72
C CYS A 106 6.19 -16.75 13.01
N ARG A 107 7.09 -16.77 12.02
CA ARG A 107 8.42 -17.33 12.12
C ARG A 107 9.40 -16.28 12.63
N GLN A 108 9.96 -16.50 13.82
CA GLN A 108 10.90 -15.54 14.42
C GLN A 108 12.33 -15.63 13.85
N ASP A 109 12.68 -16.74 13.21
CA ASP A 109 14.00 -16.97 12.64
C ASP A 109 14.30 -16.06 11.44
N VAL A 110 13.29 -15.64 10.68
CA VAL A 110 13.50 -14.80 9.48
C VAL A 110 14.03 -13.40 9.79
N PHE A 111 13.80 -12.91 11.01
CA PHE A 111 14.30 -11.59 11.45
C PHE A 111 15.80 -11.57 11.76
N LYS A 112 16.46 -12.74 11.76
CA LYS A 112 17.93 -12.83 11.92
C LYS A 112 18.68 -12.55 10.62
N ASN A 113 18.00 -12.56 9.48
CA ASN A 113 18.62 -12.38 8.17
C ASN A 113 18.68 -10.89 7.79
N HIS A 114 19.29 -10.61 6.64
CA HIS A 114 19.25 -9.27 6.03
C HIS A 114 17.79 -8.85 5.81
N ARG A 115 17.48 -7.60 6.14
CA ARG A 115 16.11 -7.07 6.10
C ARG A 115 16.14 -5.56 5.88
N ILE A 116 15.03 -5.00 5.44
CA ILE A 116 14.86 -3.55 5.29
C ILE A 116 14.04 -3.03 6.46
N ASN A 117 14.57 -2.06 7.18
CA ASN A 117 13.85 -1.38 8.24
C ASN A 117 13.61 0.09 7.87
N MET A 118 12.78 0.77 8.65
CA MET A 118 12.48 2.18 8.52
C MET A 118 12.68 2.90 9.85
N ALA A 119 12.91 4.21 9.79
CA ALA A 119 13.07 5.05 10.98
C ALA A 119 11.71 5.47 11.56
N SER A 120 10.74 5.73 10.69
CA SER A 120 9.36 6.10 11.04
C SER A 120 8.46 5.95 9.81
N TYR A 121 7.18 6.32 9.93
CA TYR A 121 6.29 6.53 8.79
C TYR A 121 5.51 7.84 8.97
N THR A 122 4.92 8.33 7.89
CA THR A 122 4.05 9.52 7.89
C THR A 122 2.65 9.09 7.51
N VAL A 123 1.65 9.52 8.27
CA VAL A 123 0.23 9.49 7.88
C VAL A 123 -0.16 10.88 7.41
N LEU A 124 -0.73 10.99 6.22
CA LEU A 124 -1.13 12.27 5.64
C LEU A 124 -2.52 12.69 6.12
N PRO A 125 -2.84 13.99 6.09
CA PRO A 125 -4.17 14.46 6.46
C PRO A 125 -5.26 13.88 5.55
N SER A 126 -6.27 13.25 6.15
CA SER A 126 -7.45 12.75 5.44
C SER A 126 -8.17 13.84 4.65
N ASN A 127 -8.73 13.45 3.51
CA ASN A 127 -9.55 14.27 2.62
C ASN A 127 -8.82 15.50 2.04
N LYS A 128 -7.50 15.40 1.83
CA LYS A 128 -6.68 16.48 1.26
C LYS A 128 -5.81 15.97 0.10
N ALA A 129 -6.14 16.37 -1.13
CA ALA A 129 -5.32 16.03 -2.31
C ALA A 129 -3.93 16.66 -2.28
N SER A 130 -3.80 17.95 -1.93
CA SER A 130 -2.51 18.65 -2.02
C SER A 130 -1.38 18.01 -1.21
N PRO A 131 -1.56 17.62 0.07
CA PRO A 131 -0.56 16.85 0.82
C PRO A 131 -0.21 15.51 0.16
N LEU A 132 -1.18 14.80 -0.41
CA LEU A 132 -0.95 13.52 -1.11
C LEU A 132 -0.10 13.72 -2.38
N GLN A 133 -0.42 14.73 -3.19
CA GLN A 133 0.35 15.10 -4.37
C GLN A 133 1.78 15.54 -4.01
N GLU A 134 1.92 16.40 -3.01
CA GLU A 134 3.22 16.86 -2.52
C GLU A 134 4.05 15.68 -2.01
N ALA A 135 3.45 14.76 -1.27
CA ALA A 135 4.13 13.59 -0.78
C ALA A 135 4.60 12.66 -1.91
N LEU A 136 3.83 12.47 -2.99
CA LEU A 136 4.28 11.66 -4.14
C LEU A 136 5.54 12.25 -4.80
N VAL A 137 5.68 13.58 -4.79
CA VAL A 137 6.83 14.28 -5.38
C VAL A 137 8.01 14.33 -4.41
N THR A 138 7.76 14.51 -3.11
CA THR A 138 8.79 14.82 -2.11
C THR A 138 9.23 13.64 -1.24
N SER A 139 8.38 12.61 -1.09
CA SER A 139 8.68 11.47 -0.23
C SER A 139 9.79 10.58 -0.78
N GLY A 140 10.01 10.63 -2.08
CA GLY A 140 10.93 9.74 -2.78
C GLY A 140 10.32 8.36 -2.96
N GLY A 141 9.10 8.27 -3.52
CA GLY A 141 8.52 7.01 -3.98
C GLY A 141 7.00 6.94 -3.84
N PRO A 142 6.42 5.74 -4.06
CA PRO A 142 4.99 5.50 -3.94
C PRO A 142 4.48 5.67 -2.51
N ILE A 143 3.16 5.76 -2.38
CA ILE A 143 2.44 5.94 -1.11
C ILE A 143 1.36 4.85 -1.00
N ALA A 144 1.19 4.27 0.18
CA ALA A 144 0.06 3.38 0.41
C ALA A 144 -1.20 4.22 0.61
N VAL A 145 -2.30 3.85 -0.05
CA VAL A 145 -3.59 4.51 0.07
C VAL A 145 -4.69 3.49 0.22
N SER A 146 -5.77 3.87 0.91
CA SER A 146 -6.96 3.05 1.04
C SER A 146 -8.07 3.58 0.12
N VAL A 147 -8.81 2.66 -0.51
CA VAL A 147 -9.83 2.95 -1.52
C VAL A 147 -11.06 2.06 -1.34
N ASP A 148 -12.18 2.51 -1.88
CA ASP A 148 -13.35 1.68 -2.18
C ASP A 148 -13.12 0.96 -3.51
N ALA A 149 -12.77 -0.32 -3.41
CA ALA A 149 -12.55 -1.18 -4.58
C ALA A 149 -13.75 -2.08 -4.90
N THR A 150 -14.92 -1.84 -4.31
CA THR A 150 -16.11 -2.72 -4.39
C THR A 150 -16.48 -3.08 -5.84
N ASN A 151 -16.33 -2.12 -6.75
CA ASN A 151 -16.72 -2.26 -8.16
C ASN A 151 -15.53 -2.35 -9.12
N TRP A 152 -14.33 -2.68 -8.62
CA TRP A 152 -13.11 -2.74 -9.43
C TRP A 152 -12.93 -4.06 -10.17
N PHE A 153 -13.60 -5.14 -9.75
CA PHE A 153 -13.36 -6.49 -10.30
C PHE A 153 -13.42 -6.56 -11.84
N MET A 154 -14.35 -5.82 -12.46
CA MET A 154 -14.54 -5.80 -13.92
C MET A 154 -13.68 -4.74 -14.66
N TYR A 155 -12.89 -3.94 -13.94
CA TYR A 155 -12.02 -2.95 -14.57
C TYR A 155 -10.97 -3.64 -15.45
N SER A 156 -10.73 -3.07 -16.63
CA SER A 156 -9.76 -3.60 -17.59
C SER A 156 -8.85 -2.51 -18.18
N ILE A 157 -9.40 -1.36 -18.58
CA ILE A 157 -8.62 -0.29 -19.21
C ILE A 157 -9.34 1.06 -19.07
N GLY A 158 -8.58 2.16 -19.11
CA GLY A 158 -9.09 3.53 -19.11
C GLY A 158 -9.07 4.19 -17.73
N VAL A 159 -9.63 5.40 -17.65
CA VAL A 159 -9.77 6.12 -16.38
C VAL A 159 -11.10 5.72 -15.74
N TYR A 160 -11.02 5.02 -14.61
CA TYR A 160 -12.15 4.59 -13.81
C TYR A 160 -12.78 5.78 -13.09
N THR A 161 -14.10 5.84 -13.13
CA THR A 161 -14.91 6.81 -12.38
C THR A 161 -15.86 6.04 -11.48
N ASP A 162 -16.01 6.49 -10.24
CA ASP A 162 -17.06 5.98 -9.37
C ASP A 162 -18.39 6.75 -9.58
N GLY A 163 -19.46 6.21 -8.99
CA GLY A 163 -20.69 6.96 -8.79
C GLY A 163 -20.56 7.93 -7.61
N VAL A 164 -21.50 8.86 -7.50
CA VAL A 164 -21.68 9.65 -6.27
C VAL A 164 -22.52 8.83 -5.29
N GLY A 165 -22.10 8.69 -4.03
CA GLY A 165 -22.86 7.96 -3.03
C GLY A 165 -22.09 7.64 -1.76
N ASP A 166 -22.59 6.64 -1.04
CA ASP A 166 -21.92 6.08 0.14
C ASP A 166 -20.67 5.31 -0.31
N PHE A 167 -19.59 5.46 0.46
CA PHE A 167 -18.34 4.76 0.25
C PHE A 167 -18.27 3.50 1.12
N THR A 168 -17.42 2.56 0.72
CA THR A 168 -16.88 1.54 1.61
C THR A 168 -15.39 1.42 1.33
N VAL A 169 -14.57 2.16 2.06
CA VAL A 169 -13.11 2.02 1.95
C VAL A 169 -12.73 0.67 2.53
N ASN A 170 -12.30 -0.26 1.68
CA ASN A 170 -12.15 -1.68 2.02
C ASN A 170 -10.88 -2.31 1.45
N HIS A 171 -10.05 -1.55 0.73
CA HIS A 171 -8.92 -2.10 0.01
C HIS A 171 -7.72 -1.16 0.07
N ALA A 172 -6.57 -1.69 0.44
CA ALA A 172 -5.31 -0.95 0.45
C ALA A 172 -4.52 -1.22 -0.83
N VAL A 173 -3.98 -0.17 -1.44
CA VAL A 173 -3.28 -0.19 -2.72
C VAL A 173 -2.07 0.73 -2.69
N THR A 174 -1.25 0.71 -3.75
CA THR A 174 -0.06 1.55 -3.85
C THR A 174 -0.27 2.63 -4.89
N LEU A 175 -0.31 3.88 -4.46
CA LEU A 175 -0.37 5.05 -5.32
C LEU A 175 1.02 5.34 -5.89
N MET A 176 1.16 5.18 -7.21
CA MET A 176 2.42 5.30 -7.93
C MET A 176 2.69 6.71 -8.44
N GLY A 177 1.62 7.47 -8.69
CA GLY A 177 1.72 8.82 -9.24
C GLY A 177 0.36 9.40 -9.59
N TYR A 178 0.38 10.54 -10.24
CA TYR A 178 -0.81 11.19 -10.76
C TYR A 178 -0.47 11.98 -12.02
N GLN A 179 -1.48 12.25 -12.83
CA GLN A 179 -1.40 13.16 -13.96
C GLN A 179 -2.58 14.11 -13.89
N MET A 180 -2.31 15.42 -13.86
CA MET A 180 -3.31 16.47 -14.07
C MET A 180 -2.85 17.32 -15.26
N PRO A 181 -3.37 17.07 -16.48
CA PRO A 181 -2.96 17.82 -17.66
C PRO A 181 -3.30 19.32 -17.50
N GLU A 182 -2.38 20.18 -17.94
CA GLU A 182 -2.58 21.63 -17.89
C GLU A 182 -3.84 22.03 -18.67
N GLY A 183 -4.69 22.85 -18.05
CA GLY A 183 -5.95 23.30 -18.64
C GLY A 183 -7.07 22.24 -18.70
N GLN A 184 -6.91 21.08 -18.05
CA GLN A 184 -7.99 20.11 -17.88
C GLN A 184 -8.51 20.10 -16.44
N ASP A 185 -9.83 19.94 -16.30
CA ASP A 185 -10.50 19.82 -14.99
C ASP A 185 -10.41 18.40 -14.40
N LYS A 186 -9.82 17.48 -15.15
CA LYS A 186 -9.75 16.05 -14.86
C LYS A 186 -8.38 15.49 -15.18
N GLY A 187 -7.91 14.65 -14.29
CA GLY A 187 -6.68 13.90 -14.38
C GLY A 187 -6.91 12.46 -13.92
N TRP A 188 -5.85 11.79 -13.53
CA TRP A 188 -5.95 10.48 -12.90
C TRP A 188 -4.86 10.24 -11.86
N TRP A 189 -5.20 9.42 -10.88
CA TRP A 189 -4.27 8.74 -9.99
C TRP A 189 -3.83 7.43 -10.65
N ASP A 190 -2.53 7.14 -10.70
CA ASP A 190 -1.99 5.85 -11.15
C ASP A 190 -1.79 4.96 -9.93
N ILE A 191 -2.57 3.89 -9.86
CA ILE A 191 -2.62 2.98 -8.72
C ILE A 191 -2.17 1.60 -9.17
N LYS A 192 -1.21 1.06 -8.45
CA LYS A 192 -0.81 -0.33 -8.53
C LYS A 192 -1.63 -1.17 -7.55
N ASN A 193 -2.26 -2.22 -8.06
CA ASN A 193 -3.08 -3.16 -7.30
C ASN A 193 -2.29 -4.45 -6.95
N SER A 194 -2.91 -5.32 -6.17
CA SER A 194 -2.36 -6.61 -5.71
C SER A 194 -3.20 -7.81 -6.19
N TRP A 195 -3.82 -7.70 -7.37
CA TRP A 195 -4.65 -8.77 -7.99
C TRP A 195 -3.99 -9.41 -9.22
N GLY A 196 -2.66 -9.44 -9.24
CA GLY A 196 -1.88 -9.99 -10.34
C GLY A 196 -1.86 -9.11 -11.59
N SER A 197 -0.88 -9.37 -12.47
CA SER A 197 -0.67 -8.57 -13.69
C SER A 197 -1.73 -8.80 -14.77
N TYR A 198 -2.62 -9.77 -14.60
CA TYR A 198 -3.70 -10.08 -15.53
C TYR A 198 -4.92 -9.19 -15.34
N TRP A 199 -5.02 -8.50 -14.21
CA TRP A 199 -6.12 -7.60 -13.89
C TRP A 199 -5.82 -6.18 -14.36
N GLY A 200 -6.82 -5.43 -14.84
CA GLY A 200 -6.65 -4.03 -15.23
C GLY A 200 -5.56 -3.78 -16.29
N GLU A 201 -4.89 -2.63 -16.17
CA GLU A 201 -3.82 -2.20 -17.07
C GLU A 201 -2.47 -2.80 -16.63
N ASN A 202 -2.31 -4.12 -16.79
CA ASN A 202 -1.16 -4.89 -16.29
C ASN A 202 -0.99 -4.81 -14.76
N GLY A 203 -2.07 -5.00 -14.01
CA GLY A 203 -2.10 -4.92 -12.54
C GLY A 203 -2.33 -3.51 -11.98
N HIS A 204 -2.51 -2.53 -12.86
CA HIS A 204 -2.76 -1.14 -12.49
C HIS A 204 -4.19 -0.72 -12.81
N ILE A 205 -4.60 0.38 -12.18
CA ILE A 205 -5.83 1.11 -12.47
C ILE A 205 -5.52 2.59 -12.44
N ARG A 206 -6.11 3.32 -13.39
CA ARG A 206 -6.18 4.77 -13.33
C ARG A 206 -7.55 5.16 -12.81
N ILE A 207 -7.63 5.85 -11.68
CA ILE A 207 -8.89 6.39 -11.17
C ILE A 207 -8.95 7.90 -11.43
N GLU A 208 -10.13 8.43 -11.73
CA GLU A 208 -10.32 9.85 -12.04
C GLU A 208 -9.86 10.72 -10.87
N MET A 209 -9.04 11.71 -11.17
CA MET A 209 -8.69 12.79 -10.25
C MET A 209 -9.44 14.04 -10.70
N LYS A 210 -10.23 14.66 -9.83
CA LYS A 210 -11.00 15.88 -10.15
C LYS A 210 -10.24 17.12 -9.66
N ALA A 211 -10.37 18.25 -10.35
CA ALA A 211 -9.79 19.51 -9.89
C ALA A 211 -10.23 19.89 -8.46
N ASN A 212 -11.49 19.58 -8.11
CA ASN A 212 -12.06 19.74 -6.78
C ASN A 212 -12.44 18.38 -6.16
N GLU A 213 -11.57 17.37 -6.17
CA GLU A 213 -11.97 16.04 -5.68
C GLU A 213 -12.32 16.01 -4.18
N GLN A 214 -11.90 17.02 -3.41
CA GLN A 214 -12.33 17.21 -2.02
C GLN A 214 -13.80 17.63 -1.89
N GLU A 215 -14.49 17.90 -3.01
CA GLU A 215 -15.94 18.10 -3.07
C GLU A 215 -16.68 16.80 -3.44
N HIS A 216 -15.96 15.79 -3.96
CA HIS A 216 -16.50 14.45 -4.20
C HIS A 216 -16.34 13.62 -2.93
N CYS A 217 -17.35 13.70 -2.06
CA CYS A 217 -17.33 13.04 -0.76
C CYS A 217 -18.66 12.37 -0.42
N GLY A 218 -18.61 11.47 0.54
CA GLY A 218 -19.74 10.67 1.00
C GLY A 218 -19.47 10.05 2.37
N TRP A 219 -20.49 9.41 2.92
CA TRP A 219 -20.33 8.65 4.16
C TRP A 219 -19.86 7.24 3.86
N ASP A 220 -18.87 6.79 4.59
CA ASP A 220 -18.61 5.37 4.80
C ASP A 220 -19.33 4.96 6.08
N TYR A 221 -20.20 3.95 6.00
CA TYR A 221 -20.95 3.38 7.15
C TYR A 221 -20.43 2.00 7.58
N ARG A 222 -19.31 1.56 6.98
CA ARG A 222 -18.68 0.26 7.19
C ARG A 222 -17.20 0.45 7.43
N THR A 223 -16.86 1.40 8.30
CA THR A 223 -15.47 1.81 8.56
C THR A 223 -14.58 0.66 9.04
N HIS A 224 -15.14 -0.36 9.69
CA HIS A 224 -14.43 -1.54 10.18
C HIS A 224 -14.14 -2.59 9.09
N ASP A 225 -14.75 -2.48 7.91
CA ASP A 225 -14.38 -3.28 6.73
C ASP A 225 -13.03 -2.82 6.14
N GLY A 226 -12.49 -1.68 6.59
CA GLY A 226 -11.25 -1.10 6.08
C GLY A 226 -10.27 -0.63 7.14
N LEU A 227 -10.62 0.40 7.92
CA LEU A 227 -9.63 1.21 8.66
C LEU A 227 -9.91 1.36 10.15
N ALA A 228 -11.18 1.37 10.56
CA ALA A 228 -11.56 1.58 11.95
C ALA A 228 -11.13 0.40 12.83
N CYS A 229 -10.71 0.73 14.05
CA CYS A 229 -10.44 -0.19 15.13
C CYS A 229 -11.63 -0.30 16.09
N ASP A 230 -11.63 -1.32 16.94
CA ASP A 230 -12.52 -1.44 18.10
C ASP A 230 -12.56 -0.13 18.90
N GLY A 231 -13.76 0.46 18.96
CA GLY A 231 -14.03 1.71 19.67
C GLY A 231 -13.95 2.97 18.82
N ASP A 232 -13.53 2.86 17.57
CA ASP A 232 -13.62 3.95 16.60
C ASP A 232 -15.07 4.10 16.07
N PRO A 233 -15.41 5.25 15.45
CA PRO A 233 -16.74 5.46 14.91
C PRO A 233 -17.10 4.49 13.77
N ASP A 234 -18.35 4.03 13.76
CA ASP A 234 -18.93 3.19 12.68
C ASP A 234 -19.17 3.95 11.37
N LYS A 235 -18.88 5.26 11.34
CA LYS A 235 -18.99 6.06 10.13
C LYS A 235 -17.88 7.09 9.98
N ALA A 236 -17.49 7.34 8.75
CA ALA A 236 -16.48 8.32 8.39
C ALA A 236 -16.91 9.16 7.19
N TRP A 237 -16.43 10.40 7.14
CA TRP A 237 -16.58 11.25 5.96
C TRP A 237 -15.37 11.05 5.05
N VAL A 238 -15.60 10.55 3.84
CA VAL A 238 -14.59 10.06 2.90
C VAL A 238 -14.67 10.88 1.62
N CYS A 239 -13.54 11.31 1.08
CA CYS A 239 -13.45 12.15 -0.12
C CYS A 239 -12.48 11.60 -1.17
N GLY A 240 -12.60 12.13 -2.39
CA GLY A 240 -11.85 11.69 -3.56
C GLY A 240 -12.54 10.51 -4.26
N THR A 241 -12.27 10.34 -5.56
CA THR A 241 -12.79 9.19 -6.32
C THR A 241 -12.37 7.89 -5.63
N CYS A 242 -13.32 6.98 -5.41
CA CYS A 242 -13.12 5.75 -4.63
C CYS A 242 -12.61 6.01 -3.19
N GLY A 243 -12.80 7.21 -2.64
CA GLY A 243 -12.32 7.57 -1.31
C GLY A 243 -10.81 7.69 -1.15
N VAL A 244 -10.06 7.78 -2.25
CA VAL A 244 -8.57 7.73 -2.27
C VAL A 244 -7.87 8.75 -1.38
N LEU A 245 -8.54 9.84 -0.98
CA LEU A 245 -7.95 10.86 -0.11
C LEU A 245 -8.09 10.56 1.37
N TYR A 246 -8.86 9.55 1.77
CA TYR A 246 -9.25 9.39 3.16
C TYR A 246 -8.11 8.90 4.04
N ASP A 247 -7.31 7.95 3.55
CA ASP A 247 -6.24 7.32 4.31
C ASP A 247 -5.04 7.06 3.41
N SER A 248 -3.90 7.60 3.82
CA SER A 248 -2.66 7.47 3.07
C SER A 248 -1.44 7.60 3.99
N SER A 249 -0.49 6.69 3.80
CA SER A 249 0.71 6.63 4.62
C SER A 249 1.91 6.09 3.84
N TYR A 250 3.10 6.46 4.29
CA TYR A 250 4.34 6.04 3.65
C TYR A 250 5.51 5.99 4.63
N PRO A 251 6.47 5.05 4.45
CA PRO A 251 7.62 4.89 5.34
C PRO A 251 8.64 6.02 5.14
N ARG A 252 9.50 6.22 6.13
CA ARG A 252 10.60 7.20 6.14
C ARG A 252 11.90 6.57 6.62
N GLY A 253 13.00 6.94 5.96
CA GLY A 253 14.33 6.51 6.38
C GLY A 253 14.54 5.01 6.21
N LEU A 254 14.19 4.46 5.04
CA LEU A 254 14.48 3.08 4.70
C LEU A 254 15.98 2.81 4.74
N HIS A 255 16.38 1.74 5.41
CA HIS A 255 17.77 1.33 5.54
C HIS A 255 17.91 -0.19 5.64
N LEU A 256 19.04 -0.70 5.15
CA LEU A 256 19.40 -2.10 5.26
C LEU A 256 19.85 -2.42 6.70
N VAL A 257 19.29 -3.48 7.25
CA VAL A 257 19.78 -4.11 8.47
C VAL A 257 20.48 -5.41 8.11
N ARG A 258 21.73 -5.56 8.56
CA ARG A 258 22.54 -6.74 8.28
C ARG A 258 22.22 -7.89 9.25
N ALA A 259 22.36 -9.11 8.74
CA ALA A 259 22.30 -10.34 9.54
C ALA A 259 23.43 -10.38 10.57
#